data_AF-A0A3R7Q108-F1
#
_entry.id   AF-A0A3R7Q108-F1
#
_cell.length_a   1.000
_cell.length_b   1.000
_cell.length_c   1.000
_cell.angle_alpha   90.00
_cell.angle_beta   90.00
_cell.angle_gamma   90.00
#
_symmetry.space_group_name_H-M   'P 1'
#
loop_
_entity.id
_entity.type
_entity.pdbx_description
1 polymer ?
#
loop_
_entity_poly.entity_id
_entity_poly.type
_entity_poly.pdbx_seq_one_letter_code
_entity_poly.pdbx_strand_id
1 'polypeptide(L)'
;MRRVSLGTNLLSLLADSDALTSDLFQDLSAAVPFVDRLIKAGCQECNDEHLRKTQATLVMNIVVLISCYVSERTLRKKMSSEDWKGLKNLVPSLDEVVENIQDETVLLYIEQLRNLLLTHGAVQKLPGDSQSGAKQEKQEHVSNKNRRNNKQGKREVEEEEKDNKIKQELNRNDGKLPNEVEDKKSHEKESQEIKSTYKEAMDDLFSPLLPVRGHSLLALGKLIEQRDPETLQHKDKLLTIFQHNLKDEDSYIYLMAVQGLSVLCDAYPDKIVGILTSEFSVGERTVEDRAKLAEAMTRASRRLGPLLPHYKEQFINALLAGVRDREPLVRAASLSSLGEVIKLLRFSLGPIVHEVFQLLHTIISHDKEAEVRRAAVLVVTLLLQGLGQDAFSVLKDVIRDLYRALRLVYTTDPDDVVRLHAQLAMEEIDTITRAFLLPKLSLSKKIYVTEMPPNPF
;
A
#
# COMPACT_ATOMS: atom_id res chain seq x y z
N MET A 1 42.18 -8.42 -2.45
CA MET A 1 40.90 -8.61 -1.75
C MET A 1 40.70 -7.74 -0.50
N ARG A 2 41.41 -7.94 0.62
CA ARG A 2 41.08 -7.26 1.90
C ARG A 2 41.04 -5.73 1.84
N ARG A 3 41.94 -5.08 1.10
CA ARG A 3 41.94 -3.60 0.94
C ARG A 3 40.78 -3.07 0.08
N VAL A 4 40.40 -3.81 -0.97
CA VAL A 4 39.29 -3.45 -1.87
C VAL A 4 37.95 -3.65 -1.16
N SER A 5 37.79 -4.78 -0.44
CA SER A 5 36.60 -5.05 0.37
C SER A 5 36.42 -4.06 1.54
N LEU A 6 37.53 -3.62 2.16
CA LEU A 6 37.47 -2.55 3.15
C LEU A 6 37.03 -1.22 2.51
N GLY A 7 37.53 -0.92 1.30
CA GLY A 7 37.13 0.24 0.51
C GLY A 7 35.66 0.23 0.09
N THR A 8 35.13 -0.91 -0.37
CA THR A 8 33.71 -1.05 -0.74
C THR A 8 32.79 -0.87 0.46
N ASN A 9 33.16 -1.43 1.61
CA ASN A 9 32.38 -1.31 2.84
C ASN A 9 32.41 0.13 3.38
N LEU A 10 33.56 0.80 3.30
CA LEU A 10 33.69 2.18 3.73
C LEU A 10 32.90 3.12 2.80
N LEU A 11 32.93 2.89 1.48
CA LEU A 11 32.13 3.65 0.52
C LEU A 11 30.63 3.40 0.63
N SER A 12 30.21 2.17 0.94
CA SER A 12 28.81 1.85 1.25
C SER A 12 28.34 2.63 2.50
N LEU A 13 29.15 2.61 3.56
CA LEU A 13 28.83 3.34 4.79
C LEU A 13 28.84 4.87 4.60
N LEU A 14 29.67 5.37 3.68
CA LEU A 14 29.67 6.79 3.32
C LEU A 14 28.41 7.17 2.52
N ALA A 15 27.98 6.32 1.57
CA ALA A 15 26.76 6.54 0.79
C ALA A 15 25.49 6.56 1.66
N ASP A 16 25.48 5.82 2.77
CA ASP A 16 24.34 5.77 3.70
C ASP A 16 24.22 7.00 4.62
N SER A 17 25.16 7.96 4.57
CA SER A 17 25.14 9.14 5.45
C SER A 17 25.28 10.47 4.69
N ASP A 18 24.17 11.21 4.59
CA ASP A 18 24.09 12.51 3.92
C ASP A 18 25.07 13.56 4.45
N ALA A 19 25.43 13.48 5.74
CA ALA A 19 26.38 14.40 6.34
C ALA A 19 27.80 14.18 5.80
N LEU A 20 28.27 12.92 5.78
CA LEU A 20 29.64 12.59 5.35
C LEU A 20 29.80 12.70 3.83
N THR A 21 28.75 12.43 3.04
CA THR A 21 28.76 12.70 1.60
C THR A 21 28.88 14.21 1.34
N SER A 22 28.18 15.05 2.10
CA SER A 22 28.27 16.50 1.95
C SER A 22 29.65 17.06 2.31
N ASP A 23 30.31 16.47 3.32
CA ASP A 23 31.65 16.83 3.77
C ASP A 23 32.73 16.35 2.79
N LEU A 24 32.61 15.13 2.25
CA LEU A 24 33.56 14.55 1.28
C LEU A 24 33.63 15.37 -0.01
N PHE A 25 32.49 15.93 -0.43
CA PHE A 25 32.37 16.76 -1.62
C PHE A 25 32.18 18.25 -1.26
N GLN A 26 32.70 18.68 -0.11
CA GLN A 26 32.76 20.10 0.25
C GLN A 26 33.73 20.86 -0.69
N ASP A 27 34.83 20.20 -1.08
CA ASP A 27 35.79 20.67 -2.09
C ASP A 27 35.82 19.72 -3.30
N LEU A 28 35.09 20.09 -4.35
CA LEU A 28 35.04 19.32 -5.59
C LEU A 28 36.39 19.26 -6.32
N SER A 29 37.28 20.23 -6.13
CA SER A 29 38.58 20.26 -6.80
C SER A 29 39.50 19.14 -6.30
N ALA A 30 39.38 18.76 -5.03
CA ALA A 30 40.10 17.65 -4.42
C ALA A 30 39.37 16.31 -4.57
N ALA A 31 38.03 16.31 -4.53
CA ALA A 31 37.22 15.10 -4.57
C ALA A 31 37.16 14.45 -5.97
N VAL A 32 37.05 15.25 -7.04
CA VAL A 32 36.93 14.73 -8.41
C VAL A 32 38.13 13.87 -8.83
N PRO A 33 39.40 14.29 -8.63
CA PRO A 33 40.56 13.46 -8.97
C PRO A 33 40.65 12.15 -8.16
N PHE A 34 40.14 12.15 -6.93
CA PHE A 34 40.11 10.94 -6.09
C PHE A 34 39.07 9.95 -6.61
N VAL A 35 37.87 10.42 -6.90
CA VAL A 35 36.79 9.65 -7.52
C VAL A 35 37.21 9.08 -8.87
N ASP A 36 37.87 9.89 -9.71
CA ASP A 36 38.40 9.47 -11.01
C ASP A 36 39.33 8.25 -10.90
N ARG A 37 40.25 8.27 -9.93
CA ARG A 37 41.17 7.15 -9.67
C ARG A 37 40.45 5.91 -9.15
N LEU A 38 39.40 6.08 -8.35
CA LEU A 38 38.62 4.96 -7.84
C LEU A 38 37.78 4.29 -8.93
N ILE A 39 37.19 5.08 -9.83
CA ILE A 39 36.48 4.57 -11.00
C ILE A 39 37.46 3.75 -11.86
N LYS A 40 38.63 4.30 -12.18
CA LYS A 40 39.69 3.60 -12.94
C LYS A 40 40.19 2.33 -12.25
N ALA A 41 40.32 2.34 -10.92
CA ALA A 41 40.69 1.15 -10.15
C ALA A 41 39.61 0.05 -10.20
N GLY A 42 38.35 0.44 -10.31
CA GLY A 42 37.21 -0.46 -10.53
C GLY A 42 37.19 -1.11 -11.92
N CYS A 43 37.95 -0.58 -12.89
CA CYS A 43 37.98 -1.05 -14.29
C CYS A 43 39.21 -1.86 -14.66
N GLN A 44 40.13 -2.08 -13.71
CA GLN A 44 41.32 -2.87 -14.00
C GLN A 44 40.96 -4.31 -14.31
N GLU A 45 41.44 -4.81 -15.46
CA GLU A 45 41.27 -6.20 -15.86
C GLU A 45 41.70 -7.15 -14.74
N CYS A 46 40.80 -8.04 -14.37
CA CYS A 46 41.00 -8.98 -13.29
C CYS A 46 40.59 -10.39 -13.69
N ASN A 47 41.49 -11.35 -13.50
CA ASN A 47 41.25 -12.77 -13.77
C ASN A 47 40.49 -13.48 -12.63
N ASP A 48 40.30 -12.83 -11.48
CA ASP A 48 39.61 -13.39 -10.31
C ASP A 48 38.14 -12.93 -10.30
N GLU A 49 37.21 -13.89 -10.42
CA GLU A 49 35.77 -13.65 -10.49
C GLU A 49 35.22 -12.95 -9.23
N HIS A 50 35.75 -13.27 -8.05
CA HIS A 50 35.32 -12.66 -6.80
C HIS A 50 35.80 -11.21 -6.68
N LEU A 51 37.02 -10.94 -7.15
CA LEU A 51 37.54 -9.58 -7.21
C LEU A 51 36.79 -8.74 -8.25
N ARG A 52 36.41 -9.33 -9.39
CA ARG A 52 35.58 -8.67 -10.41
C ARG A 52 34.19 -8.29 -9.89
N LYS A 53 33.52 -9.16 -9.13
CA LYS A 53 32.26 -8.82 -8.44
C LYS A 53 32.45 -7.67 -7.45
N THR A 54 33.54 -7.70 -6.69
CA THR A 54 33.87 -6.63 -5.72
C THR A 54 34.17 -5.30 -6.42
N GLN A 55 34.83 -5.32 -7.58
CA GLN A 55 35.08 -4.15 -8.43
C GLN A 55 33.77 -3.56 -8.99
N ALA A 56 32.84 -4.41 -9.46
CA ALA A 56 31.52 -3.96 -9.90
C ALA A 56 30.73 -3.28 -8.77
N THR A 57 30.73 -3.85 -7.56
CA THR A 57 30.12 -3.23 -6.37
C THR A 57 30.80 -1.92 -5.99
N LEU A 58 32.14 -1.83 -6.11
CA LEU A 58 32.88 -0.60 -5.86
C LEU A 58 32.42 0.53 -6.81
N VAL A 59 32.37 0.23 -8.12
CA VAL A 59 31.94 1.17 -9.15
C VAL A 59 30.49 1.60 -8.93
N MET A 60 29.60 0.64 -8.65
CA MET A 60 28.19 0.92 -8.33
C MET A 60 28.05 1.90 -7.17
N ASN A 61 28.75 1.66 -6.05
CA ASN A 61 28.69 2.51 -4.88
C ASN A 61 29.21 3.93 -5.17
N ILE A 62 30.26 4.05 -5.99
CA ILE A 62 30.80 5.35 -6.40
C ILE A 62 29.80 6.10 -7.29
N VAL A 63 29.20 5.42 -8.28
CA VAL A 63 28.23 6.02 -9.20
C VAL A 63 26.97 6.48 -8.46
N VAL A 64 26.45 5.67 -7.54
CA VAL A 64 25.30 6.03 -6.69
C VAL A 64 25.66 7.22 -5.79
N LEU A 65 26.83 7.21 -5.15
CA LEU A 65 27.29 8.28 -4.28
C LEU A 65 27.37 9.64 -5.02
N ILE A 66 27.95 9.67 -6.22
CA ILE A 66 28.03 10.90 -7.03
C ILE A 66 26.62 11.31 -7.49
N SER A 67 25.79 10.36 -7.90
CA SER A 67 24.42 10.63 -8.35
C SER A 67 23.57 11.26 -7.25
N CYS A 68 23.68 10.75 -6.02
CA CYS A 68 23.00 11.32 -4.85
C CYS A 68 23.50 12.74 -4.55
N TYR A 69 24.82 12.95 -4.50
CA TYR A 69 25.41 14.26 -4.25
C TYR A 69 24.97 15.32 -5.29
N VAL A 70 25.08 14.97 -6.58
CA VAL A 70 24.70 15.86 -7.69
C VAL A 70 23.21 16.15 -7.65
N SER A 71 22.37 15.14 -7.39
CA SER A 71 20.92 15.29 -7.31
C SER A 71 20.52 16.22 -6.17
N GLU A 72 21.10 16.05 -4.99
CA GLU A 72 20.82 16.85 -3.82
C GLU A 72 21.24 18.32 -3.99
N ARG A 73 22.45 18.58 -4.52
CA ARG A 73 22.93 19.94 -4.76
C ARG A 73 22.19 20.65 -5.89
N THR A 74 21.78 19.92 -6.93
CA THR A 74 20.91 20.44 -7.99
C THR A 74 19.55 20.87 -7.42
N LEU A 75 18.92 20.03 -6.59
CA LEU A 75 17.64 20.33 -5.94
C LEU A 75 17.73 21.55 -5.00
N ARG A 76 18.84 21.69 -4.28
CA ARG A 76 19.09 22.83 -3.38
C ARG A 76 19.55 24.10 -4.10
N LYS A 77 19.69 24.07 -5.44
CA LYS A 77 20.23 25.17 -6.29
C LYS A 77 21.61 25.67 -5.83
N LYS A 78 22.46 24.75 -5.32
CA LYS A 78 23.79 25.06 -4.78
C LYS A 78 24.94 24.66 -5.71
N MET A 79 24.67 24.49 -7.01
CA MET A 79 25.69 24.10 -7.98
C MET A 79 26.18 25.30 -8.78
N SER A 80 27.49 25.58 -8.75
CA SER A 80 28.11 26.60 -9.58
C SER A 80 28.47 26.06 -10.98
N SER A 81 28.73 26.96 -11.94
CA SER A 81 29.19 26.55 -13.28
C SER A 81 30.57 25.89 -13.26
N GLU A 82 31.41 26.19 -12.25
CA GLU A 82 32.73 25.58 -12.09
C GLU A 82 32.61 24.15 -11.54
N ASP A 83 31.66 23.90 -10.63
CA ASP A 83 31.38 22.57 -10.09
C ASP A 83 30.94 21.59 -11.19
N TRP A 84 30.05 22.05 -12.08
CA TRP A 84 29.62 21.26 -13.24
C TRP A 84 30.77 20.93 -14.19
N LYS A 85 31.68 21.88 -14.41
CA LYS A 85 32.86 21.67 -15.23
C LYS A 85 33.81 20.66 -14.57
N GLY A 86 33.96 20.71 -13.26
CA GLY A 86 34.73 19.74 -12.47
C GLY A 86 34.17 18.33 -12.59
N LEU A 87 32.86 18.16 -12.37
CA LEU A 87 32.20 16.84 -12.43
C LEU A 87 32.19 16.24 -13.85
N LYS A 88 32.10 17.07 -14.90
CA LYS A 88 32.20 16.61 -16.29
C LYS A 88 33.53 15.94 -16.63
N ASN A 89 34.60 16.20 -15.86
CA ASN A 89 35.88 15.52 -16.05
C ASN A 89 35.83 14.02 -15.68
N LEU A 90 34.76 13.55 -15.02
CA LEU A 90 34.57 12.13 -14.70
C LEU A 90 33.96 11.34 -15.86
N VAL A 91 33.37 12.01 -16.86
CA VAL A 91 32.68 11.35 -17.99
C VAL A 91 33.59 10.40 -18.78
N PRO A 92 34.84 10.78 -19.15
CA PRO A 92 35.74 9.87 -19.88
C PRO A 92 36.03 8.58 -19.12
N SER A 93 36.18 8.67 -17.79
CA SER A 93 36.43 7.51 -16.95
C SER A 93 35.19 6.65 -16.77
N LEU A 94 33.99 7.24 -16.83
CA LEU A 94 32.74 6.48 -16.88
C LEU A 94 32.56 5.75 -18.21
N ASP A 95 32.94 6.36 -19.33
CA ASP A 95 32.88 5.72 -20.65
C ASP A 95 33.85 4.52 -20.72
N GLU A 96 35.05 4.62 -20.13
CA GLU A 96 36.01 3.51 -20.01
C GLU A 96 35.46 2.32 -19.17
N VAL A 97 34.59 2.60 -18.20
CA VAL A 97 33.93 1.57 -17.38
C VAL A 97 32.92 0.77 -18.20
N VAL A 98 32.16 1.46 -19.06
CA VAL A 98 31.10 0.86 -19.87
C VAL A 98 31.65 -0.20 -20.82
N GLU A 99 32.88 -0.02 -21.31
CA GLU A 99 33.53 -0.99 -22.20
C GLU A 99 34.03 -2.26 -21.47
N ASN A 100 34.28 -2.17 -20.16
CA ASN A 100 34.95 -3.23 -19.38
C ASN A 100 34.03 -4.00 -18.42
N ILE A 101 32.87 -3.45 -18.05
CA ILE A 101 31.91 -4.08 -17.12
C ILE A 101 30.76 -4.74 -17.89
N GLN A 102 30.45 -5.99 -17.52
CA GLN A 102 29.35 -6.78 -18.11
C GLN A 102 28.06 -6.77 -17.26
N ASP A 103 28.06 -6.10 -16.11
CA ASP A 103 26.88 -6.02 -15.22
C ASP A 103 25.88 -4.97 -15.74
N GLU A 104 24.74 -5.44 -16.27
CA GLU A 104 23.70 -4.59 -16.85
C GLU A 104 23.15 -3.54 -15.87
N THR A 105 23.13 -3.85 -14.56
CA THR A 105 22.64 -2.92 -13.54
C THR A 105 23.64 -1.77 -13.39
N VAL A 106 24.93 -2.08 -13.30
CA VAL A 106 25.98 -1.06 -13.17
C VAL A 106 26.02 -0.15 -14.40
N LEU A 107 25.87 -0.72 -15.60
CA LEU A 107 25.81 0.03 -16.86
C LEU A 107 24.65 1.04 -16.90
N LEU A 108 23.47 0.64 -16.44
CA LEU A 108 22.30 1.52 -16.36
C LEU A 108 22.55 2.75 -15.48
N TYR A 109 23.14 2.55 -14.30
CA TYR A 109 23.43 3.65 -13.37
C TYR A 109 24.53 4.58 -13.89
N ILE A 110 25.52 4.04 -14.61
CA ILE A 110 26.57 4.84 -15.26
C ILE A 110 25.97 5.74 -16.35
N GLU A 111 25.11 5.19 -17.21
CA GLU A 111 24.46 5.96 -18.27
C GLU A 111 23.60 7.11 -17.70
N GLN A 112 22.95 6.87 -16.57
CA GLN A 112 22.15 7.89 -15.88
C GLN A 112 22.99 9.00 -15.27
N LEU A 113 24.07 8.66 -14.57
CA LEU A 113 25.00 9.66 -14.06
C LEU A 113 25.60 10.47 -15.20
N ARG A 114 25.94 9.83 -16.32
CA ARG A 114 26.43 10.50 -17.53
C ARG A 114 25.43 11.52 -18.08
N ASN A 115 24.15 11.13 -18.21
CA ASN A 115 23.09 12.03 -18.63
C ASN A 115 22.89 13.19 -17.65
N LEU A 116 22.95 12.92 -16.34
CA LEU A 116 22.84 13.93 -15.29
C LEU A 116 23.96 14.97 -15.37
N LEU A 117 25.20 14.52 -15.57
CA LEU A 117 26.38 15.40 -15.68
C LEU A 117 26.41 16.20 -16.97
N LEU A 118 26.11 15.58 -18.11
CA LEU A 118 26.15 16.24 -19.42
C LEU A 118 25.09 17.33 -19.55
N THR A 119 23.92 17.09 -18.97
CA THR A 119 22.75 18.00 -19.03
C THR A 119 22.68 19.00 -17.88
N HIS A 120 23.71 19.07 -17.03
CA HIS A 120 23.71 19.91 -15.83
C HIS A 120 22.47 19.71 -14.95
N GLY A 121 22.06 18.46 -14.77
CA GLY A 121 20.91 18.11 -13.93
C GLY A 121 19.54 18.33 -14.59
N ALA A 122 19.48 18.74 -15.86
CA ALA A 122 18.21 18.94 -16.57
C ALA A 122 17.50 17.62 -16.91
N VAL A 123 18.26 16.54 -17.10
CA VAL A 123 17.73 15.18 -17.32
C VAL A 123 18.10 14.31 -16.13
N GLN A 124 17.19 14.21 -15.17
CA GLN A 124 17.32 13.37 -13.99
C GLN A 124 16.42 12.13 -14.19
N LYS A 125 16.94 11.12 -14.89
CA LYS A 125 16.30 9.80 -14.96
C LYS A 125 17.00 8.89 -13.96
N LEU A 126 16.38 8.63 -12.82
CA LEU A 126 16.76 7.52 -11.94
C LEU A 126 16.31 6.19 -12.57
N PRO A 127 16.92 5.04 -12.25
CA PRO A 127 16.40 3.74 -12.64
C PRO A 127 15.19 3.49 -11.74
N GLY A 128 14.04 3.89 -12.26
CA GLY A 128 12.80 3.99 -11.49
C GLY A 128 11.86 5.07 -12.02
N ASP A 129 12.37 6.10 -12.70
CA ASP A 129 11.53 7.19 -13.21
C ASP A 129 11.61 7.32 -14.74
N SER A 130 10.65 6.66 -15.38
CA SER A 130 9.96 7.21 -16.56
C SER A 130 8.53 7.52 -16.08
N GLN A 131 8.00 8.74 -16.04
CA GLN A 131 8.37 10.01 -16.69
C GLN A 131 7.90 11.25 -15.89
N SER A 132 8.80 12.24 -15.80
CA SER A 132 8.63 13.71 -15.90
C SER A 132 7.41 14.47 -15.30
N GLY A 133 7.73 15.42 -14.41
CA GLY A 133 7.15 16.79 -14.46
C GLY A 133 6.60 17.37 -13.15
N ALA A 134 7.45 18.08 -12.37
CA ALA A 134 7.20 19.32 -11.60
C ALA A 134 5.83 19.49 -10.88
N LYS A 135 5.67 19.67 -9.56
CA LYS A 135 6.42 20.29 -8.43
C LYS A 135 5.79 19.78 -7.11
N GLN A 136 6.55 19.18 -6.18
CA GLN A 136 7.12 19.78 -4.94
C GLN A 136 6.12 20.34 -3.91
N GLU A 137 5.97 19.62 -2.79
CA GLU A 137 6.19 20.17 -1.44
C GLU A 137 6.63 19.05 -0.46
N LYS A 138 7.74 19.32 0.26
CA LYS A 138 8.42 18.46 1.25
C LYS A 138 7.67 18.54 2.58
N GLN A 139 7.37 17.44 3.28
CA GLN A 139 8.24 16.63 4.17
C GLN A 139 8.94 17.40 5.29
N GLU A 140 8.84 16.86 6.52
CA GLU A 140 9.87 16.74 7.57
C GLU A 140 9.27 15.93 8.75
N HIS A 141 9.96 15.13 9.59
CA HIS A 141 11.27 14.46 9.59
C HIS A 141 11.44 13.69 10.95
N VAL A 142 12.40 12.75 10.99
CA VAL A 142 13.31 12.36 12.12
C VAL A 142 12.88 11.19 13.03
N SER A 143 13.49 9.99 12.94
CA SER A 143 14.80 9.43 13.47
C SER A 143 14.74 8.97 14.95
N ASN A 144 15.50 8.01 15.52
CA ASN A 144 16.73 7.28 15.13
C ASN A 144 17.06 6.12 16.13
N LYS A 145 17.88 5.15 15.67
CA LYS A 145 19.06 4.47 16.31
C LYS A 145 18.99 3.18 17.19
N ASN A 146 19.71 2.17 16.64
CA ASN A 146 20.75 1.26 17.21
C ASN A 146 20.32 0.17 18.23
N ARG A 147 20.82 -1.09 18.24
CA ARG A 147 22.20 -1.59 18.09
C ARG A 147 22.25 -3.14 18.02
N ARG A 148 23.26 -3.70 17.32
CA ARG A 148 23.59 -5.15 17.13
C ARG A 148 24.10 -5.88 18.39
N ASN A 149 23.84 -7.20 18.51
CA ASN A 149 24.86 -8.29 18.40
C ASN A 149 24.35 -9.71 18.73
N ASN A 150 24.80 -10.70 17.92
CA ASN A 150 25.02 -12.15 18.16
C ASN A 150 23.81 -13.02 18.56
N LYS A 151 23.61 -14.26 18.08
CA LYS A 151 24.52 -15.31 17.60
C LYS A 151 23.69 -16.42 16.93
N GLN A 152 24.23 -16.96 15.84
CA GLN A 152 24.23 -18.37 15.39
C GLN A 152 23.01 -19.29 15.65
N GLY A 153 22.47 -19.86 14.56
CA GLY A 153 22.26 -21.32 14.49
C GLY A 153 20.94 -21.85 13.90
N LYS A 154 20.94 -22.05 12.57
CA LYS A 154 20.49 -23.24 11.81
C LYS A 154 19.11 -23.92 12.06
N ARG A 155 18.50 -24.24 10.89
CA ARG A 155 17.45 -25.23 10.52
C ARG A 155 16.05 -24.63 10.43
N GLU A 156 15.47 -24.44 9.23
CA GLU A 156 14.95 -25.41 8.24
C GLU A 156 13.76 -26.24 8.73
N VAL A 157 12.64 -26.05 8.01
CA VAL A 157 11.61 -27.02 7.59
C VAL A 157 10.25 -27.01 8.32
N GLU A 158 9.23 -26.68 7.52
CA GLU A 158 7.80 -27.11 7.50
C GLU A 158 6.87 -26.81 8.68
N GLU A 159 5.86 -25.97 8.43
CA GLU A 159 4.52 -26.10 9.02
C GLU A 159 3.46 -25.78 7.94
N GLU A 160 3.00 -26.83 7.27
CA GLU A 160 1.63 -26.94 6.77
C GLU A 160 0.84 -27.85 7.73
N GLU A 161 -0.47 -27.62 7.79
CA GLU A 161 -1.52 -28.39 8.49
C GLU A 161 -1.58 -28.29 10.03
N LYS A 162 -2.54 -27.47 10.50
CA LYS A 162 -3.74 -27.97 11.20
C LYS A 162 -4.72 -26.83 11.53
N ASP A 163 -5.61 -26.57 10.58
CA ASP A 163 -6.91 -25.96 10.85
C ASP A 163 -7.96 -27.06 10.71
N ASN A 164 -8.57 -27.47 11.85
CA ASN A 164 -10.01 -27.78 11.91
C ASN A 164 -10.43 -28.28 13.30
N LYS A 165 -11.56 -27.71 13.75
CA LYS A 165 -12.36 -28.04 14.95
C LYS A 165 -11.73 -27.51 16.23
N ILE A 166 -12.35 -26.57 16.95
CA ILE A 166 -13.56 -26.82 17.74
C ILE A 166 -14.35 -25.51 17.90
N LYS A 167 -15.58 -25.49 17.39
CA LYS A 167 -16.70 -24.75 17.97
C LYS A 167 -17.78 -25.77 18.26
N GLN A 168 -18.52 -25.50 19.34
CA GLN A 168 -19.71 -26.19 19.83
C GLN A 168 -19.44 -27.47 20.61
N GLU A 169 -19.47 -27.36 21.94
CA GLU A 169 -20.44 -28.13 22.74
C GLU A 169 -20.98 -27.23 23.86
N LEU A 170 -22.28 -26.91 23.72
CA LEU A 170 -23.13 -26.29 24.72
C LEU A 170 -23.70 -27.40 25.61
N ASN A 171 -23.65 -27.17 26.92
CA ASN A 171 -24.59 -27.60 27.96
C ASN A 171 -25.14 -29.04 27.91
N ARG A 172 -24.90 -29.79 29.00
CA ARG A 172 -25.95 -30.07 30.02
C ARG A 172 -25.49 -30.95 31.18
N ASN A 173 -26.05 -30.61 32.35
CA ASN A 173 -26.39 -31.43 33.52
C ASN A 173 -25.39 -31.51 34.69
N ASP A 174 -25.64 -30.63 35.67
CA ASP A 174 -26.19 -30.91 37.02
C ASP A 174 -25.73 -32.15 37.82
N GLY A 175 -25.32 -31.93 39.07
CA GLY A 175 -25.43 -32.96 40.12
C GLY A 175 -24.51 -32.89 41.35
N LYS A 176 -24.72 -31.91 42.25
CA LYS A 176 -24.66 -31.96 43.74
C LYS A 176 -23.76 -33.00 44.50
N LEU A 177 -22.72 -32.47 45.20
CA LEU A 177 -22.36 -32.54 46.66
C LEU A 177 -22.14 -33.91 47.38
N PRO A 178 -21.49 -34.01 48.59
CA PRO A 178 -20.60 -33.08 49.36
C PRO A 178 -19.41 -33.73 50.16
N ASN A 179 -18.68 -32.87 50.91
CA ASN A 179 -17.91 -33.08 52.17
C ASN A 179 -16.50 -33.73 52.09
N GLU A 180 -15.44 -33.33 52.82
CA GLU A 180 -15.27 -32.70 54.15
C GLU A 180 -13.85 -32.05 54.24
N VAL A 181 -13.69 -30.79 54.67
CA VAL A 181 -13.22 -30.29 56.01
C VAL A 181 -11.69 -30.28 56.24
N GLU A 182 -11.08 -29.09 56.05
CA GLU A 182 -10.18 -28.33 56.96
C GLU A 182 -8.66 -28.54 56.69
N ASP A 183 -7.77 -27.54 56.63
CA ASP A 183 -7.57 -26.49 57.62
C ASP A 183 -6.70 -25.30 57.09
N LYS A 184 -7.10 -24.06 57.43
CA LYS A 184 -6.33 -22.83 57.76
C LYS A 184 -5.11 -22.37 56.92
N LYS A 185 -5.19 -21.19 56.26
CA LYS A 185 -4.88 -19.84 56.80
C LYS A 185 -4.80 -18.74 55.71
N SER A 186 -5.22 -17.53 56.13
CA SER A 186 -5.04 -16.17 55.54
C SER A 186 -5.65 -15.88 54.16
N HIS A 187 -6.93 -15.48 54.18
CA HIS A 187 -7.53 -14.64 53.15
C HIS A 187 -7.03 -13.19 53.30
N GLU A 188 -6.10 -12.78 52.44
CA GLU A 188 -6.15 -11.42 51.89
C GLU A 188 -7.22 -11.44 50.80
N LYS A 189 -8.39 -10.90 51.09
CA LYS A 189 -9.40 -10.61 50.07
C LYS A 189 -8.92 -9.39 49.27
N GLU A 190 -8.04 -9.61 48.30
CA GLU A 190 -8.05 -8.75 47.13
C GLU A 190 -9.42 -8.90 46.48
N SER A 191 -10.20 -7.82 46.54
CA SER A 191 -11.39 -7.71 45.74
C SER A 191 -10.91 -7.73 44.29
N GLN A 192 -11.01 -8.89 43.63
CA GLN A 192 -10.79 -8.99 42.19
C GLN A 192 -11.90 -8.17 41.52
N GLU A 193 -11.63 -6.88 41.35
CA GLU A 193 -12.35 -6.03 40.43
C GLU A 193 -12.30 -6.75 39.09
N ILE A 194 -13.45 -7.20 38.58
CA ILE A 194 -13.55 -7.76 37.23
C ILE A 194 -13.11 -6.64 36.29
N LYS A 195 -11.87 -6.69 35.82
CA LYS A 195 -11.34 -5.70 34.89
C LYS A 195 -12.19 -5.79 33.62
N SER A 196 -12.62 -4.64 33.11
CA SER A 196 -13.31 -4.61 31.83
C SER A 196 -12.34 -4.94 30.71
N THR A 197 -12.84 -5.54 29.62
CA THR A 197 -12.02 -5.89 28.45
C THR A 197 -11.30 -4.68 27.86
N TYR A 198 -11.90 -3.48 27.96
CA TYR A 198 -11.24 -2.22 27.59
C TYR A 198 -10.00 -1.93 28.46
N LYS A 199 -10.11 -2.05 29.79
CA LYS A 199 -9.00 -1.82 30.73
C LYS A 199 -7.88 -2.83 30.52
N GLU A 200 -8.23 -4.12 30.34
CA GLU A 200 -7.26 -5.17 30.04
C GLU A 200 -6.49 -4.87 28.73
N ALA A 201 -7.20 -4.53 27.66
CA ALA A 201 -6.56 -4.16 26.40
C ALA A 201 -5.71 -2.89 26.53
N MET A 202 -6.12 -1.91 27.34
CA MET A 202 -5.32 -0.72 27.61
C MET A 202 -4.05 -1.00 28.43
N ASP A 203 -4.09 -1.96 29.37
CA ASP A 203 -2.93 -2.40 30.14
C ASP A 203 -1.91 -3.11 29.20
N ASP A 204 -2.40 -3.98 28.32
CA ASP A 204 -1.60 -4.78 27.38
C ASP A 204 -0.99 -3.97 26.23
N LEU A 205 -1.47 -2.74 26.00
CA LEU A 205 -0.99 -1.85 24.93
C LEU A 205 0.51 -1.51 25.04
N PHE A 206 1.04 -1.52 26.26
CA PHE A 206 2.45 -1.20 26.52
C PHE A 206 3.30 -2.44 26.81
N SER A 207 2.77 -3.63 26.50
CA SER A 207 3.53 -4.87 26.63
C SER A 207 4.80 -4.83 25.76
N PRO A 208 5.95 -5.31 26.28
CA PRO A 208 7.17 -5.43 25.47
C PRO A 208 7.03 -6.48 24.37
N LEU A 209 6.01 -7.32 24.41
CA LEU A 209 5.75 -8.36 23.42
C LEU A 209 4.86 -7.82 22.30
N LEU A 210 5.40 -7.74 21.08
CA LEU A 210 4.67 -7.28 19.89
C LEU A 210 3.34 -8.02 19.66
N PRO A 211 3.23 -9.35 19.83
CA PRO A 211 1.97 -10.05 19.64
C PRO A 211 0.88 -9.60 20.63
N VAL A 212 1.26 -9.31 21.88
CA VAL A 212 0.34 -8.83 22.93
C VAL A 212 -0.12 -7.41 22.62
N ARG A 213 0.81 -6.53 22.25
CA ARG A 213 0.51 -5.16 21.83
C ARG A 213 -0.37 -5.09 20.59
N GLY A 214 -0.14 -5.94 19.59
CA GLY A 214 -1.01 -5.99 18.41
C GLY A 214 -2.39 -6.56 18.74
N HIS A 215 -2.45 -7.58 19.62
CA HIS A 215 -3.73 -8.13 20.08
C HIS A 215 -4.57 -7.10 20.82
N SER A 216 -3.96 -6.26 21.68
CA SER A 216 -4.68 -5.20 22.37
C SER A 216 -5.22 -4.13 21.41
N LEU A 217 -4.43 -3.70 20.41
CA LEU A 217 -4.91 -2.80 19.36
C LEU A 217 -6.12 -3.39 18.61
N LEU A 218 -6.07 -4.68 18.26
CA LEU A 218 -7.18 -5.38 17.63
C LEU A 218 -8.42 -5.45 18.53
N ALA A 219 -8.24 -5.76 19.81
CA ALA A 219 -9.31 -5.83 20.79
C ALA A 219 -10.01 -4.47 20.95
N LEU A 220 -9.23 -3.39 21.07
CA LEU A 220 -9.76 -2.02 21.12
C LEU A 220 -10.53 -1.67 19.84
N GLY A 221 -10.02 -2.03 18.67
CA GLY A 221 -10.73 -1.88 17.40
C GLY A 221 -12.09 -2.59 17.41
N LYS A 222 -12.13 -3.86 17.84
CA LYS A 222 -13.38 -4.64 17.95
C LYS A 222 -14.38 -4.05 18.93
N LEU A 223 -13.92 -3.52 20.06
CA LEU A 223 -14.80 -2.86 21.04
C LEU A 223 -15.45 -1.59 20.44
N ILE A 224 -14.70 -0.82 19.64
CA ILE A 224 -15.26 0.32 18.90
C ILE A 224 -16.29 -0.18 17.87
N GLU A 225 -16.00 -1.25 17.12
CA GLU A 225 -16.97 -1.82 16.17
C GLU A 225 -18.27 -2.27 16.84
N GLN A 226 -18.17 -2.85 18.03
CA GLN A 226 -19.30 -3.31 18.84
C GLN A 226 -20.03 -2.16 19.55
N ARG A 227 -19.55 -0.92 19.40
CA ARG A 227 -20.08 0.27 20.06
C ARG A 227 -20.12 0.14 21.59
N ASP A 228 -19.07 -0.45 22.15
CA ASP A 228 -18.92 -0.57 23.60
C ASP A 228 -18.94 0.82 24.29
N PRO A 229 -19.83 1.06 25.27
CA PRO A 229 -20.00 2.37 25.88
C PRO A 229 -18.75 2.92 26.58
N GLU A 230 -17.95 2.07 27.23
CA GLU A 230 -16.72 2.49 27.91
C GLU A 230 -15.67 2.90 26.88
N THR A 231 -15.45 2.06 25.87
CA THR A 231 -14.50 2.31 24.79
C THR A 231 -14.85 3.57 23.99
N LEU A 232 -16.13 3.79 23.70
CA LEU A 232 -16.60 4.96 22.96
C LEU A 232 -16.41 6.28 23.74
N GLN A 233 -16.40 6.26 25.07
CA GLN A 233 -16.05 7.45 25.87
C GLN A 233 -14.59 7.87 25.69
N HIS A 234 -13.72 6.93 25.30
CA HIS A 234 -12.29 7.15 25.13
C HIS A 234 -11.83 7.19 23.67
N LYS A 235 -12.76 7.31 22.71
CA LYS A 235 -12.46 7.28 21.27
C LYS A 235 -11.40 8.30 20.81
N ASP A 236 -11.33 9.50 21.42
CA ASP A 236 -10.31 10.50 21.09
C ASP A 236 -8.90 10.02 21.47
N LYS A 237 -8.78 9.36 22.63
CA LYS A 237 -7.53 8.74 23.08
C LYS A 237 -7.14 7.58 22.16
N LEU A 238 -8.10 6.75 21.77
CA LEU A 238 -7.87 5.64 20.85
C LEU A 238 -7.43 6.11 19.46
N LEU A 239 -8.00 7.21 18.96
CA LEU A 239 -7.55 7.85 17.73
C LEU A 239 -6.05 8.20 17.82
N THR A 240 -5.62 8.85 18.90
CA THR A 240 -4.20 9.21 19.07
C THR A 240 -3.29 7.98 19.19
N ILE A 241 -3.76 6.90 19.83
CA ILE A 241 -3.03 5.64 19.95
C ILE A 241 -2.84 5.00 18.58
N PHE A 242 -3.90 4.86 17.78
CA PHE A 242 -3.77 4.28 16.45
C PHE A 242 -2.90 5.14 15.53
N GLN A 243 -3.05 6.47 15.56
CA GLN A 243 -2.17 7.38 14.80
C GLN A 243 -0.69 7.24 15.20
N HIS A 244 -0.40 7.07 16.48
CA HIS A 244 0.98 6.89 16.94
C HIS A 244 1.58 5.57 16.41
N ASN A 245 0.79 4.49 16.42
CA ASN A 245 1.23 3.17 15.96
C ASN A 245 1.34 3.05 14.42
N LEU A 246 0.89 4.03 13.64
CA LEU A 246 1.18 4.09 12.20
C LEU A 246 2.68 4.28 11.90
N LYS A 247 3.46 4.76 12.87
CA LYS A 247 4.91 4.95 12.72
C LYS A 247 5.73 3.71 13.09
N ASP A 248 5.08 2.65 13.56
CA ASP A 248 5.78 1.44 13.97
C ASP A 248 6.39 0.74 12.74
N GLU A 249 7.61 0.23 12.91
CA GLU A 249 8.32 -0.50 11.85
C GLU A 249 7.74 -1.91 11.67
N ASP A 250 7.14 -2.47 12.72
CA ASP A 250 6.54 -3.80 12.68
C ASP A 250 5.19 -3.77 11.96
N SER A 251 5.10 -4.55 10.86
CA SER A 251 3.89 -4.63 10.04
C SER A 251 2.67 -5.09 10.81
N TYR A 252 2.78 -5.98 11.79
CA TYR A 252 1.61 -6.44 12.55
C TYR A 252 1.00 -5.30 13.36
N ILE A 253 1.83 -4.51 14.06
CA ILE A 253 1.39 -3.33 14.82
C ILE A 253 0.82 -2.25 13.90
N TYR A 254 1.53 -1.96 12.81
CA TYR A 254 1.09 -1.02 11.79
C TYR A 254 -0.30 -1.40 11.23
N LEU A 255 -0.49 -2.66 10.84
CA LEU A 255 -1.75 -3.12 10.28
C LEU A 255 -2.90 -3.10 11.29
N MET A 256 -2.64 -3.40 12.57
CA MET A 256 -3.66 -3.25 13.61
C MET A 256 -4.03 -1.78 13.83
N ALA A 257 -3.06 -0.86 13.73
CA ALA A 257 -3.32 0.57 13.79
C ALA A 257 -4.16 1.07 12.62
N VAL A 258 -3.81 0.68 11.39
CA VAL A 258 -4.57 0.98 10.17
C VAL A 258 -6.01 0.47 10.28
N GLN A 259 -6.20 -0.77 10.76
CA GLN A 259 -7.53 -1.34 10.98
C GLN A 259 -8.31 -0.55 12.04
N GLY A 260 -7.69 -0.23 13.17
CA GLY A 260 -8.30 0.60 14.21
C GLY A 260 -8.76 1.97 13.71
N LEU A 261 -7.96 2.63 12.86
CA LEU A 261 -8.36 3.87 12.18
C LEU A 261 -9.55 3.66 11.26
N SER A 262 -9.56 2.58 10.46
CA SER A 262 -10.69 2.30 9.57
C SER A 262 -12.02 2.17 10.32
N VAL A 263 -11.98 1.63 11.55
CA VAL A 263 -13.14 1.48 12.41
C VAL A 263 -13.67 2.83 12.90
N LEU A 264 -12.78 3.76 13.25
CA LEU A 264 -13.13 5.10 13.74
C LEU A 264 -13.61 6.07 12.63
N CYS A 265 -13.60 5.65 11.38
CA CYS A 265 -13.90 6.51 10.23
C CYS A 265 -15.31 7.12 10.28
N ASP A 266 -16.30 6.43 10.88
CA ASP A 266 -17.65 6.95 11.07
C ASP A 266 -17.72 8.06 12.14
N ALA A 267 -16.78 8.09 13.09
CA ALA A 267 -16.68 9.12 14.12
C ALA A 267 -15.81 10.33 13.72
N TYR A 268 -14.75 10.12 12.94
CA TYR A 268 -13.80 11.17 12.52
C TYR A 268 -13.49 11.11 11.02
N PRO A 269 -14.49 11.25 10.14
CA PRO A 269 -14.34 10.99 8.71
C PRO A 269 -13.31 11.91 8.05
N ASP A 270 -13.37 13.22 8.30
CA ASP A 270 -12.43 14.20 7.69
C ASP A 270 -10.97 13.91 7.98
N LYS A 271 -10.67 13.53 9.23
CA LYS A 271 -9.29 13.23 9.66
C LYS A 271 -8.83 11.89 9.11
N ILE A 272 -9.65 10.86 9.26
CA ILE A 272 -9.24 9.48 8.97
C ILE A 272 -9.14 9.23 7.47
N VAL A 273 -10.05 9.77 6.67
CA VAL A 273 -9.94 9.67 5.21
C VAL A 273 -8.64 10.30 4.73
N GLY A 274 -8.31 11.50 5.21
CA GLY A 274 -7.04 12.16 4.89
C GLY A 274 -5.83 11.29 5.25
N ILE A 275 -5.81 10.73 6.46
CA ILE A 275 -4.71 9.88 6.93
C ILE A 275 -4.57 8.60 6.09
N LEU A 276 -5.66 7.84 5.90
CA LEU A 276 -5.59 6.56 5.17
C LEU A 276 -5.19 6.77 3.70
N THR A 277 -5.72 7.81 3.05
CA THR A 277 -5.40 8.11 1.65
C THR A 277 -3.96 8.64 1.48
N SER A 278 -3.46 9.42 2.44
CA SER A 278 -2.06 9.88 2.42
C SER A 278 -1.09 8.75 2.71
N GLU A 279 -1.37 7.90 3.70
CA GLU A 279 -0.55 6.72 4.03
C GLU A 279 -0.46 5.78 2.83
N PHE A 280 -1.55 5.64 2.05
CA PHE A 280 -1.56 4.79 0.87
C PHE A 280 -0.78 5.36 -0.31
N SER A 281 -0.86 6.68 -0.52
CA SER A 281 -0.26 7.34 -1.69
C SER A 281 1.22 7.66 -1.52
N VAL A 282 1.67 7.93 -0.29
CA VAL A 282 3.02 8.41 0.03
C VAL A 282 3.86 7.36 0.75
N GLY A 283 3.23 6.35 1.37
CA GLY A 283 3.91 5.41 2.25
C GLY A 283 4.94 4.52 1.55
N GLU A 284 6.20 4.61 2.00
CA GLU A 284 7.24 3.63 1.72
C GLU A 284 7.05 2.41 2.64
N ARG A 285 5.99 1.64 2.37
CA ARG A 285 5.67 0.40 3.10
C ARG A 285 5.89 -0.82 2.22
N THR A 286 5.91 -1.98 2.86
CA THR A 286 6.04 -3.27 2.15
C THR A 286 4.89 -3.45 1.16
N VAL A 287 5.07 -4.35 0.20
CA VAL A 287 4.06 -4.65 -0.82
C VAL A 287 2.76 -5.13 -0.16
N GLU A 288 2.90 -6.00 0.84
CA GLU A 288 1.83 -6.59 1.63
C GLU A 288 1.10 -5.54 2.46
N ASP A 289 1.84 -4.64 3.13
CA ASP A 289 1.25 -3.58 3.94
C ASP A 289 0.43 -2.60 3.07
N ARG A 290 0.96 -2.22 1.91
CA ARG A 290 0.24 -1.35 0.96
C ARG A 290 -1.03 -2.04 0.45
N ALA A 291 -0.96 -3.32 0.06
CA ALA A 291 -2.13 -4.08 -0.35
C ALA A 291 -3.20 -4.17 0.76
N LYS A 292 -2.77 -4.36 2.02
CA LYS A 292 -3.67 -4.39 3.18
C LYS A 292 -4.24 -3.03 3.56
N LEU A 293 -3.51 -1.94 3.29
CA LEU A 293 -4.01 -0.60 3.47
C LEU A 293 -5.14 -0.26 2.48
N ALA A 294 -5.07 -0.74 1.24
CA ALA A 294 -6.19 -0.63 0.28
C ALA A 294 -7.46 -1.33 0.83
N GLU A 295 -7.31 -2.51 1.43
CA GLU A 295 -8.40 -3.22 2.10
C GLU A 295 -8.99 -2.40 3.26
N ALA A 296 -8.14 -1.77 4.08
CA ALA A 296 -8.57 -0.92 5.17
C ALA A 296 -9.31 0.35 4.69
N MET A 297 -8.85 0.97 3.60
CA MET A 297 -9.57 2.07 2.94
C MET A 297 -10.96 1.63 2.48
N THR A 298 -11.08 0.40 1.98
CA THR A 298 -12.37 -0.17 1.56
C THR A 298 -13.31 -0.38 2.75
N ARG A 299 -12.78 -0.85 3.89
CA ARG A 299 -13.57 -0.96 5.13
C ARG A 299 -14.02 0.43 5.62
N ALA A 300 -13.14 1.42 5.57
CA ALA A 300 -13.45 2.80 5.91
C ALA A 300 -14.55 3.38 5.00
N SER A 301 -14.47 3.16 3.68
CA SER A 301 -15.48 3.63 2.73
C SER A 301 -16.86 3.01 2.97
N ARG A 302 -16.93 1.72 3.34
CA ARG A 302 -18.19 1.06 3.74
C ARG A 302 -18.79 1.71 4.98
N ARG A 303 -17.96 2.08 5.96
CA ARG A 303 -18.39 2.70 7.23
C ARG A 303 -18.95 4.10 7.06
N LEU A 304 -18.42 4.88 6.11
CA LEU A 304 -18.94 6.22 5.80
C LEU A 304 -20.40 6.19 5.31
N GLY A 305 -20.83 5.10 4.66
CA GLY A 305 -22.19 4.93 4.19
C GLY A 305 -22.66 6.13 3.35
N PRO A 306 -23.75 6.83 3.74
CA PRO A 306 -24.25 8.00 3.01
C PRO A 306 -23.28 9.18 2.88
N LEU A 307 -22.24 9.25 3.73
CA LEU A 307 -21.23 10.32 3.67
C LEU A 307 -20.14 10.06 2.62
N LEU A 308 -20.01 8.83 2.12
CA LEU A 308 -18.96 8.45 1.17
C LEU A 308 -18.87 9.37 -0.07
N PRO A 309 -19.97 9.83 -0.70
CA PRO A 309 -19.90 10.72 -1.85
C PRO A 309 -19.13 12.03 -1.59
N HIS A 310 -19.09 12.51 -0.35
CA HIS A 310 -18.32 13.71 0.02
C HIS A 310 -16.80 13.49 -0.09
N TYR A 311 -16.35 12.27 0.19
CA TYR A 311 -14.94 11.87 0.22
C TYR A 311 -14.49 11.14 -1.05
N LYS A 312 -15.35 11.07 -2.08
CA LYS A 312 -15.15 10.24 -3.27
C LYS A 312 -13.82 10.50 -3.99
N GLU A 313 -13.44 11.77 -4.10
CA GLU A 313 -12.24 12.18 -4.83
C GLU A 313 -10.98 11.69 -4.12
N GLN A 314 -10.95 11.75 -2.79
CA GLN A 314 -9.79 11.31 -1.99
C GLN A 314 -9.60 9.80 -2.11
N PHE A 315 -10.67 9.01 -1.97
CA PHE A 315 -10.59 7.55 -2.12
C PHE A 315 -10.21 7.15 -3.55
N ILE A 316 -10.90 7.71 -4.55
CA ILE A 316 -10.66 7.35 -5.95
C ILE A 316 -9.23 7.74 -6.34
N ASN A 317 -8.78 8.97 -6.06
CA ASN A 317 -7.44 9.42 -6.46
C ASN A 317 -6.33 8.59 -5.81
N ALA A 318 -6.47 8.26 -4.53
CA ALA A 318 -5.50 7.41 -3.83
C ALA A 318 -5.47 5.99 -4.41
N LEU A 319 -6.63 5.37 -4.64
CA LEU A 319 -6.70 4.03 -5.23
C LEU A 319 -6.17 4.01 -6.67
N LEU A 320 -6.48 5.02 -7.48
CA LEU A 320 -5.92 5.19 -8.83
C LEU A 320 -4.39 5.38 -8.84
N ALA A 321 -3.80 5.91 -7.76
CA ALA A 321 -2.35 5.91 -7.59
C ALA A 321 -1.82 4.48 -7.40
N GLY A 322 -2.46 3.69 -6.54
CA GLY A 322 -2.08 2.29 -6.32
C GLY A 322 -2.29 1.37 -7.53
N VAL A 323 -3.23 1.68 -8.42
CA VAL A 323 -3.40 0.97 -9.70
C VAL A 323 -2.17 1.13 -10.62
N ARG A 324 -1.35 2.14 -10.41
CA ARG A 324 -0.10 2.39 -11.16
C ARG A 324 1.14 1.86 -10.44
N ASP A 325 0.98 1.09 -9.37
CA ASP A 325 2.09 0.53 -8.61
C ASP A 325 2.94 -0.44 -9.46
N ARG A 326 4.23 -0.53 -9.15
CA ARG A 326 5.16 -1.46 -9.80
C ARG A 326 4.78 -2.91 -9.48
N GLU A 327 4.28 -3.13 -8.27
CA GLU A 327 3.97 -4.45 -7.76
C GLU A 327 2.56 -4.90 -8.15
N PRO A 328 2.41 -6.07 -8.80
CA PRO A 328 1.11 -6.58 -9.25
C PRO A 328 0.09 -6.76 -8.11
N LEU A 329 0.58 -7.20 -6.93
CA LEU A 329 -0.26 -7.40 -5.75
C LEU A 329 -0.95 -6.09 -5.33
N VAL A 330 -0.22 -4.98 -5.33
CA VAL A 330 -0.75 -3.66 -4.97
C VAL A 330 -1.72 -3.17 -6.06
N ARG A 331 -1.40 -3.35 -7.35
CA ARG A 331 -2.32 -2.99 -8.44
C ARG A 331 -3.65 -3.75 -8.33
N ALA A 332 -3.60 -5.06 -8.10
CA ALA A 332 -4.78 -5.91 -7.98
C ALA A 332 -5.62 -5.58 -6.72
N ALA A 333 -4.96 -5.34 -5.57
CA ALA A 333 -5.62 -4.88 -4.35
C ALA A 333 -6.30 -3.52 -4.55
N SER A 334 -5.60 -2.58 -5.18
CA SER A 334 -6.12 -1.23 -5.48
C SER A 334 -7.33 -1.27 -6.40
N LEU A 335 -7.30 -2.10 -7.44
CA LEU A 335 -8.44 -2.30 -8.34
C LEU A 335 -9.63 -2.92 -7.59
N SER A 336 -9.39 -3.94 -6.78
CA SER A 336 -10.45 -4.59 -5.99
C SER A 336 -11.13 -3.59 -5.04
N SER A 337 -10.32 -2.79 -4.34
CA SER A 337 -10.79 -1.71 -3.48
C SER A 337 -11.51 -0.60 -4.25
N LEU A 338 -11.01 -0.22 -5.43
CA LEU A 338 -11.64 0.76 -6.31
C LEU A 338 -13.03 0.30 -6.74
N GLY A 339 -13.17 -0.97 -7.14
CA GLY A 339 -14.44 -1.56 -7.52
C GLY A 339 -15.46 -1.54 -6.37
N GLU A 340 -15.04 -1.86 -5.15
CA GLU A 340 -15.92 -1.78 -3.97
C GLU A 340 -16.36 -0.35 -3.68
N VAL A 341 -15.44 0.62 -3.69
CA VAL A 341 -15.76 2.05 -3.48
C VAL A 341 -16.73 2.56 -4.54
N ILE A 342 -16.48 2.23 -5.82
CA ILE A 342 -17.34 2.62 -6.94
C ILE A 342 -18.75 2.04 -6.79
N LYS A 343 -18.86 0.75 -6.39
CA LYS A 343 -20.15 0.11 -6.15
C LYS A 343 -20.96 0.81 -5.06
N LEU A 344 -20.29 1.28 -4.01
CA LEU A 344 -20.93 2.03 -2.91
C LEU A 344 -21.37 3.44 -3.33
N LEU A 345 -20.63 4.10 -4.22
CA LEU A 345 -20.96 5.44 -4.73
C LEU A 345 -22.22 5.46 -5.60
N ARG A 346 -22.56 4.34 -6.25
CA ARG A 346 -23.72 4.21 -7.14
C ARG A 346 -23.78 5.35 -8.17
N PHE A 347 -24.89 6.08 -8.25
CA PHE A 347 -25.08 7.22 -9.16
C PHE A 347 -24.16 8.43 -8.85
N SER A 348 -23.47 8.47 -7.71
CA SER A 348 -22.65 9.61 -7.28
C SER A 348 -21.30 9.71 -8.00
N LEU A 349 -20.98 8.74 -8.86
CA LEU A 349 -19.71 8.66 -9.58
C LEU A 349 -19.53 9.82 -10.58
N GLY A 350 -20.62 10.25 -11.22
CA GLY A 350 -20.60 11.38 -12.15
C GLY A 350 -19.63 11.17 -13.33
N PRO A 351 -18.95 12.22 -13.83
CA PRO A 351 -18.11 12.14 -15.03
C PRO A 351 -16.85 11.28 -14.86
N ILE A 352 -16.41 11.02 -13.62
CA ILE A 352 -15.26 10.16 -13.29
C ILE A 352 -15.45 8.74 -13.85
N VAL A 353 -16.71 8.33 -14.08
CA VAL A 353 -17.03 7.03 -14.65
C VAL A 353 -16.29 6.77 -15.98
N HIS A 354 -16.17 7.78 -16.84
CA HIS A 354 -15.48 7.63 -18.14
C HIS A 354 -13.97 7.44 -17.98
N GLU A 355 -13.36 8.15 -17.04
CA GLU A 355 -11.94 7.99 -16.71
C GLU A 355 -11.65 6.59 -16.17
N VAL A 356 -12.50 6.10 -15.27
CA VAL A 356 -12.41 4.73 -14.74
C VAL A 356 -12.53 3.72 -15.88
N PHE A 357 -13.50 3.87 -16.79
CA PHE A 357 -13.64 2.94 -17.92
C PHE A 357 -12.41 2.90 -18.81
N GLN A 358 -11.86 4.06 -19.13
CA GLN A 358 -10.68 4.14 -19.98
C GLN A 358 -9.45 3.51 -19.31
N LEU A 359 -9.31 3.70 -17.99
CA LEU A 359 -8.30 3.01 -17.19
C LEU A 359 -8.49 1.49 -17.23
N LEU A 360 -9.69 1.00 -16.95
CA LEU A 360 -9.99 -0.44 -16.94
C LEU A 360 -9.71 -1.08 -18.29
N HIS A 361 -10.13 -0.43 -19.38
CA HIS A 361 -9.82 -0.89 -20.74
C HIS A 361 -8.31 -1.00 -20.98
N THR A 362 -7.55 0.00 -20.52
CA THR A 362 -6.08 0.01 -20.64
C THR A 362 -5.45 -1.16 -19.89
N ILE A 363 -5.86 -1.41 -18.65
CA ILE A 363 -5.32 -2.49 -17.81
C ILE A 363 -5.68 -3.86 -18.36
N ILE A 364 -6.95 -4.08 -18.71
CA ILE A 364 -7.41 -5.36 -19.27
C ILE A 364 -6.67 -5.69 -20.57
N SER A 365 -6.36 -4.69 -21.39
CA SER A 365 -5.70 -4.92 -22.68
C SER A 365 -4.18 -5.06 -22.59
N HIS A 366 -3.52 -4.43 -21.60
CA HIS A 366 -2.06 -4.27 -21.60
C HIS A 366 -1.35 -4.79 -20.35
N ASP A 367 -2.05 -5.03 -19.22
CA ASP A 367 -1.38 -5.53 -18.02
C ASP A 367 -0.98 -7.00 -18.23
N LYS A 368 0.29 -7.29 -17.95
CA LYS A 368 0.88 -8.62 -18.15
C LYS A 368 0.33 -9.63 -17.15
N GLU A 369 -0.02 -9.16 -15.97
CA GLU A 369 -0.35 -10.00 -14.83
C GLU A 369 -1.83 -10.37 -14.83
N ALA A 370 -2.12 -11.67 -14.85
CA ALA A 370 -3.49 -12.17 -14.89
C ALA A 370 -4.31 -11.70 -13.69
N GLU A 371 -3.73 -11.65 -12.48
CA GLU A 371 -4.41 -11.19 -11.27
C GLU A 371 -4.91 -9.75 -11.37
N VAL A 372 -4.12 -8.88 -12.00
CA VAL A 372 -4.49 -7.47 -12.20
C VAL A 372 -5.61 -7.36 -13.24
N ARG A 373 -5.52 -8.13 -14.34
CA ARG A 373 -6.60 -8.19 -15.34
C ARG A 373 -7.90 -8.75 -14.74
N ARG A 374 -7.83 -9.80 -13.91
CA ARG A 374 -8.99 -10.39 -13.19
C ARG A 374 -9.66 -9.33 -12.32
N ALA A 375 -8.87 -8.56 -11.56
CA ALA A 375 -9.37 -7.48 -10.72
C ALA A 375 -10.01 -6.36 -11.55
N ALA A 376 -9.40 -5.95 -12.66
CA ALA A 376 -9.95 -4.92 -13.54
C ALA A 376 -11.31 -5.30 -14.14
N VAL A 377 -11.46 -6.54 -14.63
CA VAL A 377 -12.75 -7.01 -15.13
C VAL A 377 -13.79 -7.09 -13.99
N LEU A 378 -13.37 -7.48 -12.79
CA LEU A 378 -14.26 -7.46 -11.62
C LEU A 378 -14.75 -6.05 -11.28
N VAL A 379 -13.92 -5.01 -11.43
CA VAL A 379 -14.36 -3.61 -11.27
C VAL A 379 -15.50 -3.27 -12.22
N VAL A 380 -15.45 -3.75 -13.47
CA VAL A 380 -16.55 -3.54 -14.43
C VAL A 380 -17.86 -4.12 -13.90
N THR A 381 -17.82 -5.36 -13.39
CA THR A 381 -18.99 -6.00 -12.78
C THR A 381 -19.51 -5.21 -11.57
N LEU A 382 -18.61 -4.77 -10.68
CA LEU A 382 -18.98 -4.01 -9.48
C LEU A 382 -19.56 -2.63 -9.83
N LEU A 383 -19.06 -1.99 -10.88
CA LEU A 383 -19.57 -0.73 -11.40
C LEU A 383 -21.00 -0.91 -11.95
N LEU A 384 -21.23 -1.94 -12.78
CA LEU A 384 -22.55 -2.26 -13.31
C LEU A 384 -23.55 -2.53 -12.18
N GLN A 385 -23.15 -3.31 -11.16
CA GLN A 385 -23.96 -3.58 -9.97
C GLN A 385 -24.24 -2.33 -9.14
N GLY A 386 -23.26 -1.41 -9.03
CA GLY A 386 -23.42 -0.14 -8.33
C GLY A 386 -24.42 0.79 -9.01
N LEU A 387 -24.41 0.83 -10.35
CA LEU A 387 -25.34 1.64 -11.14
C LEU A 387 -26.73 1.02 -11.23
N GLY A 388 -26.84 -0.31 -11.32
CA GLY A 388 -28.11 -1.01 -11.43
C GLY A 388 -28.97 -0.50 -12.58
N GLN A 389 -30.19 -0.05 -12.29
CA GLN A 389 -31.12 0.47 -13.30
C GLN A 389 -30.65 1.78 -13.94
N ASP A 390 -29.80 2.54 -13.25
CA ASP A 390 -29.23 3.79 -13.75
C ASP A 390 -28.06 3.56 -14.72
N ALA A 391 -27.64 2.31 -14.94
CA ALA A 391 -26.51 2.03 -15.83
C ALA A 391 -26.75 2.57 -17.25
N PHE A 392 -27.97 2.51 -17.78
CA PHE A 392 -28.25 3.07 -19.11
C PHE A 392 -28.27 4.58 -19.16
N SER A 393 -28.57 5.27 -18.06
CA SER A 393 -28.53 6.74 -18.04
C SER A 393 -27.08 7.22 -17.98
N VAL A 394 -26.24 6.54 -17.20
CA VAL A 394 -24.83 6.90 -16.98
C VAL A 394 -23.91 6.39 -18.09
N LEU A 395 -24.16 5.18 -18.62
CA LEU A 395 -23.29 4.50 -19.58
C LEU A 395 -23.81 4.51 -21.02
N LYS A 396 -24.84 5.31 -21.34
CA LYS A 396 -25.46 5.36 -22.68
C LYS A 396 -24.43 5.40 -23.83
N ASP A 397 -23.36 6.17 -23.65
CA ASP A 397 -22.37 6.44 -24.70
C ASP A 397 -21.27 5.37 -24.76
N VAL A 398 -21.11 4.57 -23.71
CA VAL A 398 -19.98 3.63 -23.56
C VAL A 398 -20.41 2.16 -23.42
N ILE A 399 -21.67 1.86 -23.09
CA ILE A 399 -22.13 0.50 -22.75
C ILE A 399 -21.98 -0.50 -23.90
N ARG A 400 -22.21 -0.05 -25.15
CA ARG A 400 -22.02 -0.88 -26.34
C ARG A 400 -20.55 -1.27 -26.51
N ASP A 401 -19.66 -0.30 -26.34
CA ASP A 401 -18.24 -0.50 -26.56
C ASP A 401 -17.63 -1.30 -25.39
N LEU A 402 -18.15 -1.12 -24.18
CA LEU A 402 -17.89 -1.98 -23.02
C LEU A 402 -18.27 -3.43 -23.30
N TYR A 403 -19.49 -3.70 -23.78
CA TYR A 403 -19.92 -5.07 -24.10
C TYR A 403 -19.01 -5.73 -25.15
N ARG A 404 -18.62 -4.97 -26.19
CA ARG A 404 -17.69 -5.46 -27.22
C ARG A 404 -16.31 -5.76 -26.64
N ALA A 405 -15.80 -4.90 -25.76
CA ALA A 405 -14.54 -5.12 -25.07
C ALA A 405 -14.59 -6.38 -24.18
N LEU A 406 -15.65 -6.56 -23.39
CA LEU A 406 -15.85 -7.76 -22.56
C LEU A 406 -15.93 -9.03 -23.41
N ARG A 407 -16.63 -8.98 -24.54
CA ARG A 407 -16.72 -10.11 -25.47
C ARG A 407 -15.36 -10.45 -26.07
N LEU A 408 -14.56 -9.44 -26.44
CA LEU A 408 -13.20 -9.65 -26.91
C LEU A 408 -12.37 -10.38 -25.84
N VAL A 409 -12.36 -9.85 -24.61
CA VAL A 409 -11.66 -10.42 -23.45
C VAL A 409 -12.07 -11.87 -23.20
N TYR A 410 -13.37 -12.16 -23.21
CA TYR A 410 -13.89 -13.53 -23.08
C TYR A 410 -13.33 -14.49 -24.14
N THR A 411 -13.12 -14.02 -25.37
CA THR A 411 -12.62 -14.87 -26.46
C THR A 411 -11.10 -14.95 -26.55
N THR A 412 -10.37 -13.90 -26.12
CA THR A 412 -8.95 -13.75 -26.41
C THR A 412 -8.03 -13.80 -25.19
N ASP A 413 -8.52 -13.55 -23.97
CA ASP A 413 -7.64 -13.55 -22.79
C ASP A 413 -7.13 -14.98 -22.52
N PRO A 414 -5.82 -15.15 -22.27
CA PRO A 414 -5.25 -16.46 -21.97
C PRO A 414 -5.70 -17.04 -20.63
N ASP A 415 -6.21 -16.21 -19.71
CA ASP A 415 -6.58 -16.64 -18.37
C ASP A 415 -8.07 -16.99 -18.24
N ASP A 416 -8.36 -18.22 -17.80
CA ASP A 416 -9.73 -18.73 -17.66
C ASP A 416 -10.58 -17.94 -16.66
N VAL A 417 -9.96 -17.42 -15.59
CA VAL A 417 -10.67 -16.64 -14.57
C VAL A 417 -11.01 -15.25 -15.11
N VAL A 418 -10.12 -14.63 -15.89
CA VAL A 418 -10.45 -13.37 -16.60
C VAL A 418 -11.62 -13.60 -17.55
N ARG A 419 -11.62 -14.70 -18.31
CA ARG A 419 -12.73 -15.04 -19.21
C ARG A 419 -14.04 -15.25 -18.44
N LEU A 420 -14.00 -15.96 -17.32
CA LEU A 420 -15.16 -16.13 -16.43
C LEU A 420 -15.67 -14.78 -15.90
N HIS A 421 -14.78 -13.91 -15.41
CA HIS A 421 -15.16 -12.58 -14.94
C HIS A 421 -15.79 -11.74 -16.06
N ALA A 422 -15.28 -11.84 -17.30
CA ALA A 422 -15.84 -11.14 -18.45
C ALA A 422 -17.24 -11.66 -18.80
N GLN A 423 -17.46 -12.97 -18.69
CA GLN A 423 -18.78 -13.57 -18.84
C GLN A 423 -19.76 -13.04 -17.79
N LEU A 424 -19.37 -13.04 -16.50
CA LEU A 424 -20.22 -12.51 -15.42
C LEU A 424 -20.57 -11.03 -15.64
N ALA A 425 -19.62 -10.22 -16.12
CA ALA A 425 -19.88 -8.83 -16.45
C ALA A 425 -20.90 -8.67 -17.61
N MET A 426 -20.82 -9.52 -18.64
CA MET A 426 -21.81 -9.53 -19.72
C MET A 426 -23.19 -9.97 -19.24
N GLU A 427 -23.27 -10.97 -18.36
CA GLU A 427 -24.53 -11.42 -17.75
C GLU A 427 -25.18 -10.33 -16.88
N GLU A 428 -24.38 -9.48 -16.23
CA GLU A 428 -24.87 -8.31 -15.49
C GLU A 428 -25.47 -7.27 -16.46
N ILE A 429 -24.81 -6.99 -17.59
CA ILE A 429 -25.38 -6.13 -18.65
C ILE A 429 -26.71 -6.70 -19.15
N ASP A 430 -26.78 -8.01 -19.43
CA ASP A 430 -28.00 -8.67 -19.89
C ASP A 430 -29.12 -8.57 -18.86
N THR A 431 -28.80 -8.73 -17.58
CA THR A 431 -29.75 -8.60 -16.46
C THR A 431 -30.32 -7.18 -16.39
N ILE A 432 -29.44 -6.17 -16.46
CA ILE A 432 -29.84 -4.76 -16.46
C ILE A 432 -30.68 -4.44 -17.71
N THR A 433 -30.28 -4.94 -18.88
CA THR A 433 -31.01 -4.77 -20.15
C THR A 433 -32.42 -5.36 -20.09
N ARG A 434 -32.56 -6.58 -19.57
CA ARG A 434 -33.88 -7.22 -19.39
C ARG A 434 -34.75 -6.45 -18.42
N ALA A 435 -34.21 -5.99 -17.30
CA ALA A 435 -34.94 -5.19 -16.33
C ALA A 435 -35.42 -3.86 -16.92
N PHE A 436 -34.61 -3.23 -17.79
CA PHE A 436 -34.95 -2.00 -18.48
C PHE A 436 -36.03 -2.18 -19.56
N LEU A 437 -35.92 -3.23 -20.38
CA LEU A 437 -36.87 -3.50 -21.47
C LEU A 437 -38.18 -4.13 -20.98
N LEU A 438 -38.14 -4.91 -19.90
CA LEU A 438 -39.27 -5.65 -19.34
C LEU A 438 -39.47 -5.28 -17.86
N PRO A 439 -39.85 -4.02 -17.55
CA PRO A 439 -40.10 -3.62 -16.18
C PRO A 439 -41.22 -4.47 -15.59
N LYS A 440 -41.03 -4.98 -14.36
CA LYS A 440 -42.07 -5.72 -13.65
C LYS A 440 -43.28 -4.79 -13.45
N LEU A 441 -44.33 -5.00 -14.22
CA LEU A 441 -45.61 -4.30 -14.07
C LEU A 441 -46.20 -4.68 -12.70
N SER A 442 -46.12 -3.78 -11.72
CA SER A 442 -46.91 -3.92 -10.50
C SER A 442 -48.37 -3.61 -10.83
N LEU A 443 -49.19 -4.64 -10.98
CA LEU A 443 -50.65 -4.50 -11.11
C LEU A 443 -51.26 -4.14 -9.74
N SER A 444 -50.82 -3.04 -9.11
CA SER A 444 -51.47 -2.49 -7.92
C SER A 444 -52.38 -1.34 -8.31
N LYS A 445 -53.68 -1.64 -8.42
CA LYS A 445 -54.70 -0.61 -8.61
C LYS A 445 -55.02 0.00 -7.24
N LYS A 446 -54.65 1.27 -7.01
CA LYS A 446 -55.15 2.02 -5.85
C LYS A 446 -56.64 2.30 -6.07
N ILE A 447 -57.49 1.58 -5.35
CA ILE A 447 -58.94 1.83 -5.34
C ILE A 447 -59.17 2.92 -4.30
N TYR A 448 -59.65 4.09 -4.74
CA TYR A 448 -60.15 5.12 -3.86
C TYR A 448 -61.62 4.83 -3.60
N VAL A 449 -61.96 4.51 -2.36
CA VAL A 449 -63.34 4.42 -1.92
C VAL A 449 -63.83 5.84 -1.69
N THR A 450 -64.58 6.40 -2.65
CA THR A 450 -65.11 7.77 -2.61
C THR A 450 -66.30 7.94 -1.68
N GLU A 451 -66.94 6.84 -1.28
CA GLU A 451 -68.15 6.86 -0.44
C GLU A 451 -67.93 6.01 0.79
N MET A 452 -68.27 6.56 1.96
CA MET A 452 -68.15 5.87 3.23
C MET A 452 -69.03 4.61 3.20
N PRO A 453 -68.49 3.42 3.54
CA PRO A 453 -69.28 2.20 3.53
C PRO A 453 -70.49 2.34 4.48
N PRO A 454 -71.68 1.85 4.08
CA PRO A 454 -72.87 1.96 4.90
C PRO A 454 -72.63 1.31 6.27
N ASN A 455 -72.99 2.04 7.33
CA ASN A 455 -72.78 1.64 8.72
C ASN A 455 -73.36 0.24 8.94
N PRO A 456 -72.57 -0.73 9.45
CA PRO A 456 -73.13 -1.99 9.87
C PRO A 456 -73.98 -1.71 11.10
N PHE A 457 -75.30 -1.80 10.90
CA PHE A 457 -76.31 -1.73 11.96
C PHE A 457 -76.06 -2.79 13.05
#